data_AF-A0A1H3MCG0-F1
#
_entry.id   AF-A0A1H3MCG0-F1
#
_cell.length_a   1.000
_cell.length_b   1.000
_cell.length_c   1.000
_cell.angle_alpha   90.00
_cell.angle_beta   90.00
_cell.angle_gamma   90.00
#
_symmetry.space_group_name_H-M   'P 1'
#
loop_
_entity.id
_entity.type
_entity.pdbx_description
1 polymer ?
#
loop_
_entity_poly.entity_id
_entity_poly.type
_entity_poly.pdbx_seq_one_letter_code
_entity_poly.pdbx_strand_id
1 'polypeptide(L)' 'MSTGAQRFDGSRRFSHGRESLDEQARRRGIVPIRDVADMADLGIFESDTELSAFLSHVDAERHANLA' A
#
# COMPACT_ATOMS: atom_id res chain seq x y z
N MET A 1 39.14 -5.52 46.78
CA MET A 1 38.81 -6.54 45.78
C MET A 1 37.30 -6.61 45.62
N SER A 2 36.83 -6.79 44.38
CA SER A 2 35.45 -6.98 43.92
C SER A 2 34.56 -5.74 43.74
N THR A 3 34.81 -5.11 42.60
CA THR A 3 33.95 -4.22 41.82
C THR A 3 32.70 -4.97 41.36
N GLY A 4 31.54 -4.69 41.98
CA GLY A 4 30.25 -5.15 41.48
C GLY A 4 29.80 -4.31 40.30
N ALA A 5 30.14 -4.74 39.08
CA ALA A 5 29.75 -4.09 37.85
C ALA A 5 28.22 -4.18 37.65
N GLN A 6 27.49 -3.16 38.13
CA GLN A 6 26.14 -2.88 37.66
C GLN A 6 26.22 -2.42 36.21
N ARG A 7 26.11 -3.37 35.29
CA ARG A 7 25.76 -3.06 33.89
C ARG A 7 24.25 -3.03 33.81
N PHE A 8 23.68 -1.88 34.16
CA PHE A 8 22.38 -1.52 33.61
C PHE A 8 22.60 -1.34 32.11
N ASP A 9 22.14 -2.30 31.32
CA ASP A 9 22.13 -2.19 29.86
C ASP A 9 21.12 -1.11 29.47
N GLY A 10 21.59 0.14 29.47
CA GLY A 10 20.92 1.32 28.94
C GLY A 10 20.81 1.31 27.42
N SER A 11 20.68 0.14 26.79
CA SER A 11 20.57 -0.02 25.35
C SER A 11 19.20 -0.56 24.92
N ARG A 12 18.10 -0.10 25.53
CA ARG A 12 16.93 0.26 24.71
C ARG A 12 17.26 1.53 23.93
N ARG A 13 18.30 1.42 23.09
CA ARG A 13 18.52 2.30 21.96
C ARG A 13 17.20 2.30 21.24
N PHE A 14 16.65 3.49 21.04
CA PHE A 14 15.52 3.71 20.17
C PHE A 14 15.87 3.14 18.80
N SER A 15 15.57 1.85 18.61
CA SER A 15 15.34 1.30 17.29
C SER A 15 14.12 2.06 16.80
N HIS A 16 14.35 3.22 16.20
CA HIS A 16 13.52 3.77 15.16
C HIS A 16 13.63 2.82 13.96
N GLY A 17 13.37 1.53 14.21
CA GLY A 17 13.28 0.52 13.20
C GLY A 17 12.15 1.00 12.32
N ARG A 18 12.47 1.35 11.08
CA ARG A 18 11.48 1.64 10.06
C ARG A 18 10.41 0.56 10.19
N GLU A 19 9.20 0.98 10.55
CA GLU A 19 8.07 0.06 10.65
C GLU A 19 8.02 -0.78 9.38
N SER A 20 7.66 -2.06 9.51
CA SER A 20 7.44 -2.89 8.34
C SER A 20 6.36 -2.27 7.47
N LEU A 21 6.39 -2.54 6.16
CA LEU A 21 5.38 -2.05 5.23
C LEU A 21 3.97 -2.50 5.67
N ASP A 22 3.85 -3.70 6.23
CA ASP A 22 2.60 -4.22 6.78
C ASP A 22 2.07 -3.38 7.94
N GLU A 23 2.95 -2.94 8.86
CA GLU A 23 2.57 -2.10 9.99
C GLU A 23 2.20 -0.69 9.53
N GLN A 24 2.92 -0.15 8.55
CA GLN A 24 2.59 1.12 7.92
C GLN A 24 1.24 1.08 7.19
N ALA A 25 0.95 -0.02 6.49
CA ALA A 25 -0.31 -0.24 5.77
C ALA A 25 -1.49 -0.34 6.74
N ARG A 26 -1.36 -1.16 7.80
CA ARG A 26 -2.36 -1.28 8.86
C ARG A 26 -2.71 0.05 9.50
N ARG A 27 -1.70 0.84 9.89
CA ARG A 27 -1.94 2.16 10.51
C ARG A 27 -2.68 3.13 9.59
N ARG A 28 -2.42 3.06 8.28
CA ARG A 28 -3.03 3.93 7.28
C ARG A 28 -4.36 3.38 6.75
N GLY A 29 -4.82 2.23 7.24
CA GLY A 29 -6.02 1.55 6.69
C GLY A 29 -5.84 1.08 5.24
N ILE A 30 -4.60 0.93 4.78
CA ILE A 30 -4.30 0.48 3.42
C ILE A 30 -4.35 -1.04 3.40
N VAL A 31 -5.18 -1.59 2.50
CA VAL A 31 -5.25 -3.02 2.24
C VAL A 31 -4.32 -3.36 1.07
N PRO A 32 -3.35 -4.27 1.23
CA PRO A 32 -2.53 -4.72 0.11
C PRO A 32 -3.36 -5.44 -0.95
N ILE A 33 -3.15 -5.08 -2.22
CA ILE A 33 -3.72 -5.76 -3.38
C ILE A 33 -2.99 -7.10 -3.55
N ARG A 34 -3.70 -8.22 -3.42
CA ARG A 34 -3.17 -9.57 -3.59
C ARG A 34 -3.45 -10.12 -4.98
N ASP A 35 -4.55 -9.69 -5.60
CA ASP A 35 -4.92 -10.04 -6.96
C ASP A 35 -5.63 -8.87 -7.68
N VAL A 36 -5.99 -9.09 -8.94
CA VAL A 36 -6.68 -8.07 -9.74
C VAL A 36 -8.11 -7.81 -9.23
N ALA A 37 -8.74 -8.80 -8.60
CA ALA A 37 -10.08 -8.63 -8.05
C ALA A 37 -10.09 -7.67 -6.85
N ASP A 38 -9.00 -7.62 -6.07
CA ASP A 38 -8.81 -6.62 -5.01
C ASP A 38 -8.77 -5.17 -5.53
N MET A 39 -8.53 -4.97 -6.83
CA MET A 39 -8.58 -3.64 -7.46
C MET A 39 -9.98 -3.25 -7.93
N ALA A 40 -10.93 -4.18 -7.96
CA ALA A 40 -12.28 -3.90 -8.42
C ALA A 40 -13.04 -3.14 -7.33
N ASP A 41 -13.49 -1.93 -7.65
CA ASP A 41 -14.39 -1.15 -6.79
C ASP A 41 -15.75 -1.05 -7.49
N LEU A 42 -16.74 -1.70 -6.87
CA LEU A 42 -18.10 -1.87 -7.41
C LEU A 42 -18.93 -0.58 -7.38
N GLY A 43 -18.38 0.55 -6.94
CA GLY A 43 -19.06 1.84 -6.87
C GLY A 43 -18.48 2.93 -7.77
N ILE A 44 -17.45 2.64 -8.57
CA ILE A 44 -16.81 3.68 -9.42
C ILE A 44 -17.73 4.09 -10.57
N PHE A 45 -18.47 3.14 -11.13
CA PHE A 45 -19.39 3.37 -12.24
C PHE A 45 -20.82 3.18 -11.78
N GLU A 46 -21.69 4.12 -12.16
CA GLU A 46 -23.13 4.07 -11.86
C GLU A 46 -23.84 3.01 -12.73
N SER A 47 -23.23 2.57 -13.83
CA SER A 47 -23.77 1.56 -14.72
C SER A 47 -22.73 0.87 -15.62
N ASP A 48 -23.09 -0.30 -16.15
CA ASP A 48 -22.29 -1.00 -17.17
C ASP A 48 -22.13 -0.19 -18.47
N THR A 49 -23.11 0.68 -18.78
CA THR A 49 -23.02 1.57 -19.95
C THR A 49 -21.92 2.61 -19.76
N GLU A 50 -21.79 3.16 -18.56
CA GLU A 50 -20.72 4.10 -18.23
C GLU A 50 -19.35 3.43 -18.29
N LEU A 51 -19.23 2.22 -17.71
CA LEU A 51 -18.01 1.41 -17.80
C LEU A 51 -17.61 1.16 -19.26
N SER A 52 -18.57 0.78 -20.11
CA SER A 52 -18.31 0.53 -21.54
C SER A 52 -17.83 1.79 -22.26
N ALA A 53 -18.42 2.96 -21.97
CA ALA A 53 -18.00 4.23 -22.55
C ALA A 53 -16.57 4.61 -22.13
N PHE A 54 -16.23 4.43 -20.85
CA PHE A 54 -14.88 4.65 -20.34
C PHE A 54 -13.85 3.74 -21.04
N LEU A 55 -14.14 2.45 -21.15
CA LEU A 55 -13.24 1.51 -21.83
C LEU A 55 -13.03 1.84 -23.29
N SER A 56 -14.07 2.28 -24.00
CA SER A 56 -13.95 2.73 -25.40
C SER A 56 -13.07 3.97 -25.52
N HIS A 57 -13.15 4.91 -24.58
CA HIS A 57 -12.30 6.10 -24.59
C HIS A 57 -10.83 5.74 -24.34
N VAL A 58 -10.54 4.91 -23.35
CA VAL A 58 -9.17 4.45 -23.04
C VAL A 58 -8.55 3.71 -24.22
N ASP A 59 -9.33 2.86 -24.90
CA ASP A 59 -8.83 2.14 -26.07
C ASP A 59 -8.50 3.09 -27.23
N ALA A 60 -9.35 4.09 -27.48
CA ALA A 60 -9.11 5.10 -28.50
C ALA A 60 -7.85 5.92 -28.20
N GLU A 61 -7.68 6.40 -26.97
CA GLU A 61 -6.48 7.15 -26.53
C GLU A 61 -5.21 6.31 -26.68
N ARG A 62 -5.27 5.03 -26.28
CA ARG A 62 -4.14 4.12 -26.41
C ARG A 62 -3.73 3.95 -27.87
N HIS A 63 -4.69 3.75 -28.77
CA HIS A 63 -4.39 3.59 -30.20
C HIS A 63 -3.93 4.90 -30.85
N ALA A 64 -4.46 6.05 -30.42
CA ALA A 64 -4.02 7.36 -30.90
C ALA A 64 -2.58 7.67 -30.48
N ASN A 65 -2.16 7.25 -29.28
CA ASN A 65 -0.80 7.47 -28.77
C ASN A 65 0.22 6.42 -29.27
N LEU A 66 -0.22 5.42 -30.03
CA LEU A 66 0.63 4.41 -30.67
C LEU A 66 0.84 4.67 -32.18
N ALA A 67 0.27 5.75 -32.71
CA ALA A 67 0.38 6.18 -34.11
C ALA A 67 1.57 7.12 -34.37
#